data_AF-A0A9X8BST0-F1
#
_entry.id   AF-A0A9X8BST0-F1
#
_cell.length_a   1.000
_cell.length_b   1.000
_cell.length_c   1.000
_cell.angle_alpha   90.00
_cell.angle_beta   90.00
_cell.angle_gamma   90.00
#
_symmetry.space_group_name_H-M   'P 1'
#
loop_
_entity.id
_entity.type
_entity.pdbx_description
1 polymer ?
#
loop_
_entity_poly.entity_id
_entity_poly.type
_entity_poly.pdbx_seq_one_letter_code
_entity_poly.pdbx_strand_id
1 'polypeptide(L)'
;MLGSISFNQSHQSSLSHNNRENIYGNPGIDPARLHENIYFVQKDIRSVYKDVFQEAVDKYNEKQKRNDRKIDDYYNKVHKDDKTHEQRELVVAIG
;
A
#
# COMPACT_ATOMS: atom_id res chain seq x y z
N MET A 1 -6.54 -34.80 -0.81
CA MET A 1 -6.77 -33.58 -1.60
C MET A 1 -5.66 -32.62 -1.20
N LEU A 2 -4.72 -32.30 -2.10
CA LEU A 2 -3.65 -31.34 -1.81
C LEU A 2 -4.22 -29.95 -2.13
N GLY A 3 -4.34 -29.09 -1.12
CA GLY A 3 -4.65 -27.68 -1.35
C GLY A 3 -3.47 -26.97 -2.00
N SER A 4 -3.76 -26.02 -2.87
CA SER A 4 -2.82 -25.13 -3.52
C SER A 4 -2.85 -23.75 -2.88
N ILE A 5 -1.72 -23.04 -2.97
CA ILE A 5 -1.62 -21.63 -2.58
C ILE A 5 -1.01 -20.88 -3.77
N SER A 6 -1.63 -19.77 -4.17
CA SER A 6 -1.11 -18.89 -5.22
C SER A 6 -0.79 -17.51 -4.68
N PHE A 7 0.22 -16.88 -5.29
CA PHE A 7 0.69 -15.54 -4.96
C PHE A 7 0.79 -14.73 -6.25
N ASN A 8 0.21 -13.54 -6.26
CA ASN A 8 0.40 -12.55 -7.33
C ASN A 8 0.84 -11.22 -6.72
N GLN A 9 1.85 -10.57 -7.32
CA GLN A 9 2.45 -9.35 -6.80
C GLN A 9 2.40 -8.22 -7.84
N SER A 10 2.12 -7.00 -7.37
CA SER A 10 2.10 -5.78 -8.19
C SER A 10 2.72 -4.59 -7.44
N HIS A 11 3.15 -3.56 -8.17
CA HIS A 11 3.53 -2.25 -7.62
C HIS A 11 2.39 -1.22 -7.72
N GLN A 12 1.26 -1.62 -8.30
CA GLN A 12 0.06 -0.80 -8.46
C GLN A 12 -1.09 -1.47 -7.72
N SER A 13 -1.81 -0.67 -6.94
CA SER A 13 -2.99 -1.08 -6.17
C SER A 13 -4.17 -0.22 -6.57
N SER A 14 -5.34 -0.82 -6.75
CA SER A 14 -6.57 -0.10 -7.06
C SER A 14 -7.46 -0.02 -5.83
N LEU A 15 -7.40 1.12 -5.12
CA LEU A 15 -8.27 1.34 -3.95
C LEU A 15 -9.75 1.27 -4.33
N SER A 16 -10.15 1.82 -5.47
CA SER A 16 -11.54 1.78 -5.92
C SER A 16 -12.05 0.34 -6.15
N HIS A 17 -11.19 -0.54 -6.68
CA HIS A 17 -11.54 -1.96 -6.85
C HIS A 17 -11.55 -2.71 -5.51
N ASN A 18 -10.53 -2.50 -4.67
CA ASN A 18 -10.38 -3.17 -3.37
C ASN A 18 -11.47 -2.73 -2.39
N ASN A 19 -11.88 -1.47 -2.43
CA ASN A 19 -12.98 -0.92 -1.64
C ASN A 19 -14.38 -1.20 -2.23
N ARG A 20 -14.44 -1.83 -3.42
CA ARG A 20 -15.69 -2.11 -4.15
C ARG A 20 -16.49 -0.86 -4.53
N GLU A 21 -15.82 0.28 -4.68
CA GLU A 21 -16.41 1.54 -5.13
C GLU A 21 -16.79 1.50 -6.62
N ASN A 22 -16.10 0.69 -7.41
CA ASN A 22 -16.43 0.42 -8.81
C ASN A 22 -16.36 -1.08 -9.12
N ILE A 23 -17.53 -1.68 -9.35
CA ILE A 23 -17.68 -3.10 -9.71
C ILE A 23 -18.07 -3.31 -11.18
N TYR A 24 -18.25 -2.23 -11.95
CA TYR A 24 -18.62 -2.33 -13.36
C TYR A 24 -17.51 -3.01 -14.18
N GLY A 25 -17.90 -3.89 -15.10
CA GLY A 25 -16.97 -4.60 -15.98
C GLY A 25 -16.29 -5.83 -15.37
N ASN A 26 -16.61 -6.20 -14.12
CA ASN A 26 -16.04 -7.36 -13.43
C ASN A 26 -17.09 -8.45 -13.20
N PRO A 27 -17.35 -9.34 -14.19
CA PRO A 27 -18.41 -10.35 -14.09
C PRO A 27 -18.20 -11.41 -13.00
N GLY A 28 -16.98 -11.51 -12.46
CA GLY A 28 -16.64 -12.43 -11.36
C GLY A 28 -17.00 -11.91 -9.96
N ILE A 29 -17.47 -10.66 -9.83
CA ILE A 29 -17.89 -10.09 -8.55
C ILE A 29 -19.39 -10.34 -8.37
N ASP A 30 -19.76 -11.06 -7.30
CA ASP A 30 -21.15 -11.23 -6.88
C ASP A 30 -21.56 -10.11 -5.90
N PRO A 31 -22.46 -9.18 -6.29
CA PRO A 31 -22.89 -8.09 -5.43
C PRO A 31 -23.58 -8.54 -4.14
N ALA A 32 -24.25 -9.71 -4.16
CA ALA A 32 -24.96 -10.22 -2.99
C ALA A 32 -24.00 -10.59 -1.85
N ARG A 33 -22.75 -10.90 -2.18
CA ARG A 33 -21.71 -11.35 -1.23
C ARG A 33 -20.75 -10.25 -0.79
N LEU A 34 -20.91 -9.02 -1.26
CA LEU A 34 -20.01 -7.91 -0.90
C LEU A 34 -19.94 -7.65 0.61
N HIS A 35 -21.05 -7.90 1.32
CA HIS A 35 -21.15 -7.74 2.77
C HIS A 35 -20.29 -8.76 3.56
N GLU A 36 -19.82 -9.82 2.91
CA GLU A 36 -18.91 -10.81 3.50
C GLU A 36 -17.44 -10.32 3.51
N ASN A 37 -17.10 -9.26 2.76
CA ASN A 37 -15.75 -8.72 2.69
C ASN A 37 -15.35 -8.06 4.03
N ILE A 38 -14.12 -8.29 4.45
CA ILE A 38 -13.55 -7.71 5.68
C ILE A 38 -12.33 -6.84 5.38
N TYR A 39 -12.21 -5.73 6.10
CA TYR A 39 -11.00 -4.92 6.13
C TYR A 39 -10.28 -5.17 7.45
N PHE A 40 -9.04 -5.64 7.40
CA PHE A 40 -8.21 -5.76 8.60
C PHE A 40 -7.66 -4.39 9.03
N VAL A 41 -7.12 -3.65 8.06
CA VAL A 41 -6.60 -2.30 8.25
C VAL A 41 -6.97 -1.48 7.03
N GLN A 42 -7.58 -0.31 7.25
CA GLN A 42 -7.85 0.67 6.21
C GLN A 42 -7.27 2.01 6.69
N LYS A 43 -6.12 2.38 6.15
CA LYS A 43 -5.40 3.61 6.50
C LYS A 43 -4.88 4.27 5.22
N ASP A 44 -4.84 5.60 5.24
CA ASP A 44 -4.15 6.36 4.22
C ASP A 44 -2.65 6.05 4.23
N ILE A 45 -2.07 5.87 3.03
CA ILE A 45 -0.68 5.44 2.88
C ILE A 45 0.31 6.47 3.45
N ARG A 46 0.05 7.78 3.31
CA ARG A 46 0.92 8.81 3.88
C ARG A 46 0.90 8.76 5.40
N SER A 47 -0.26 8.47 5.99
CA SER A 47 -0.40 8.26 7.43
C SER A 47 0.43 7.07 7.90
N VAL A 48 0.39 5.93 7.18
CA VAL A 48 1.25 4.77 7.48
C VAL A 48 2.73 5.12 7.39
N TYR A 49 3.14 5.89 6.37
CA TYR A 49 4.52 6.34 6.23
C TYR A 49 4.98 7.17 7.43
N LYS A 50 4.11 8.05 7.95
CA LYS A 50 4.39 8.83 9.15
C LYS A 50 4.48 7.93 10.39
N ASP A 51 3.51 7.04 10.59
CA ASP A 51 3.47 6.13 11.74
C ASP A 51 4.73 5.25 11.81
N VAL A 52 5.24 4.80 10.65
CA VAL A 52 6.34 3.82 10.57
C VAL A 52 7.72 4.48 10.48
N PHE A 53 7.86 5.59 9.74
CA PHE A 53 9.18 6.14 9.39
C PHE A 53 9.52 7.47 10.03
N GLN A 54 8.56 8.20 10.62
CA GLN A 54 8.81 9.57 11.07
C GLN A 54 9.95 9.64 12.10
N GLU A 55 9.99 8.74 13.08
CA GLU A 55 11.06 8.71 14.08
C GLU A 55 12.45 8.53 13.44
N ALA A 56 12.56 7.67 12.42
CA ALA A 56 13.82 7.44 11.71
C ALA A 56 14.22 8.65 10.87
N VAL A 57 13.24 9.32 10.25
CA VAL A 57 13.45 10.56 9.47
C VAL A 57 13.93 11.69 10.38
N ASP A 58 13.33 11.85 11.56
CA ASP A 58 13.71 12.87 12.53
C ASP A 58 15.15 12.66 13.01
N LYS A 59 15.49 11.43 13.42
CA LYS A 59 16.86 11.03 13.81
C LYS A 59 17.88 11.24 12.68
N TYR A 60 17.48 11.04 11.42
CA TYR A 60 18.33 11.31 10.27
C TYR A 60 18.56 12.81 10.08
N ASN A 61 17.50 13.61 10.17
CA ASN A 61 17.50 15.05 9.98
C ASN A 61 18.28 15.81 11.05
N GLU A 62 18.23 15.36 12.31
CA GLU A 62 19.02 15.91 13.42
C GLU A 62 20.53 15.88 13.14
N LYS A 63 21.00 14.86 12.41
CA LYS A 63 22.42 14.71 12.05
C LYS A 63 22.82 15.56 10.84
N GLN A 64 21.87 16.14 10.10
CA GLN A 64 22.17 16.91 8.89
C GLN A 64 22.50 18.37 9.23
N LYS A 65 23.75 18.77 8.94
CA LYS A 65 24.18 20.19 9.04
C LYS A 65 23.69 21.05 7.88
N ARG A 66 23.45 20.43 6.72
CA ARG A 66 23.01 21.12 5.50
C ARG A 66 21.52 20.89 5.28
N ASN A 67 20.78 21.97 4.99
CA ASN A 67 19.33 21.90 4.82
C ASN A 67 18.91 21.10 3.57
N ASP A 68 19.67 21.14 2.48
CA ASP A 68 19.36 20.40 1.24
C ASP A 68 19.44 18.87 1.39
N ARG A 69 20.03 18.39 2.49
CA ARG A 69 20.13 16.96 2.80
C ARG A 69 19.01 16.46 3.72
N LYS A 70 18.23 17.36 4.32
CA LYS A 70 17.10 16.97 5.17
C LYS A 70 15.97 16.40 4.32
N ILE A 71 15.21 15.50 4.93
CA ILE A 71 14.04 14.86 4.33
C ILE A 71 12.81 15.51 4.94
N ASP A 72 12.09 16.31 4.16
CA ASP A 72 10.88 16.99 4.62
C ASP A 72 9.62 16.11 4.45
N ASP A 73 9.51 15.41 3.32
CA ASP A 73 8.41 14.48 3.03
C ASP A 73 8.99 13.16 2.51
N TYR A 74 9.05 12.17 3.38
CA TYR A 74 9.65 10.87 3.05
C TYR A 74 8.80 10.07 2.06
N TYR A 75 7.46 10.17 2.12
CA TYR A 75 6.59 9.53 1.14
C TYR A 75 6.87 10.08 -0.26
N ASN A 76 6.88 11.41 -0.41
CA ASN A 76 7.16 12.04 -1.70
C ASN A 76 8.58 11.75 -2.20
N LYS A 77 9.55 11.58 -1.28
CA LYS A 77 10.91 11.17 -1.64
C LYS A 77 10.93 9.79 -2.29
N VAL A 78 10.21 8.83 -1.71
CA VAL A 78 10.07 7.46 -2.27
C VAL A 78 9.27 7.50 -3.58
N HIS A 79 8.13 8.19 -3.59
CA HIS A 79 7.25 8.26 -4.76
C HIS A 79 7.91 8.86 -6.01
N LYS A 80 8.88 9.78 -5.83
CA LYS A 80 9.61 10.42 -6.93
C LYS A 80 10.89 9.68 -7.35
N ASP A 81 11.29 8.63 -6.63
CA ASP A 81 12.48 7.86 -6.93
C ASP A 81 12.11 6.65 -7.80
N ASP A 82 12.60 6.66 -9.05
CA ASP A 82 12.34 5.63 -10.06
C ASP A 82 12.81 4.22 -9.64
N LYS A 83 13.66 4.12 -8.62
CA LYS A 83 14.18 2.84 -8.10
C LYS A 83 13.37 2.28 -6.94
N THR A 84 12.41 3.04 -6.44
CA THR A 84 11.59 2.65 -5.29
C THR A 84 10.11 2.65 -5.63
N HIS A 85 9.32 1.99 -4.79
CA HIS A 85 7.87 1.94 -4.94
C HIS A 85 7.26 2.23 -3.58
N GLU A 86 6.24 3.09 -3.54
CA GLU A 86 5.59 3.47 -2.30
C GLU A 86 4.88 2.30 -1.61
N GLN A 87 4.45 1.31 -2.39
CA GLN A 87 3.69 0.16 -1.94
C GLN A 87 3.87 -1.04 -2.87
N ARG A 88 3.43 -2.21 -2.39
CA ARG A 88 3.32 -3.44 -3.18
C ARG A 88 2.01 -4.12 -2.85
N GLU A 89 1.27 -4.54 -3.86
CA GLU A 89 0.09 -5.39 -3.70
C GLU A 89 0.52 -6.86 -3.70
N LEU A 90 -0.06 -7.65 -2.79
CA LEU A 90 0.08 -9.10 -2.77
C LEU A 90 -1.31 -9.73 -2.67
N VAL A 91 -1.72 -10.44 -3.71
CA VAL A 91 -2.95 -11.23 -3.72
C VAL A 91 -2.60 -12.68 -3.40
N VAL A 92 -3.25 -13.22 -2.36
CA VAL A 92 -3.06 -14.60 -1.91
C VAL A 92 -4.38 -15.34 -2.02
N ALA A 93 -4.37 -16.50 -2.69
CA ALA A 93 -5.53 -17.37 -2.77
C ALA A 93 -5.15 -18.80 -2.35
N ILE A 94 -6.07 -19.46 -1.64
CA ILE A 94 -5.92 -20.82 -1.13
C ILE A 94 -7.09 -21.64 -1.68
N GLY A 95 -6.81 -22.80 -2.27
CA GLY A 95 -7.82 -23.66 -2.90
C GLY A 95 -7.32 -25.04 -3.27
#